data_AF-A0A3D0ZB83-F1
#
_entry.id   AF-A0A3D0ZB83-F1
#
_cell.length_a   1.000
_cell.length_b   1.000
_cell.length_c   1.000
_cell.angle_alpha   90.00
_cell.angle_beta   90.00
_cell.angle_gamma   90.00
#
_symmetry.space_group_name_H-M   'P 1'
#
loop_
_entity.id
_entity.type
_entity.pdbx_description
1 polymer ?
#
loop_
_entity_poly.entity_id
_entity_poly.type
_entity_poly.pdbx_seq_one_letter_code
_entity_poly.pdbx_strand_id
1 'polypeptide(L)'
;MTSVLSKKLNTTAIYTTNHDSDVLYINIHKNGQEIFSYDSAPDYFEGGDTPPAISDIDKLLSEYENIDKQDFLNVLNSEEVFADDLHYKIAEKLSLPVYSVGLGYNFLSEAGEEEIRELENEYSIKVEQIGISN
;
A
#
# COMPACT_ATOMS: atom_id res chain seq x y z
N MET A 1 9.08 -5.65 8.62
CA MET A 1 10.02 -4.79 7.85
C MET A 1 9.55 -3.34 7.82
N THR A 2 8.29 -3.09 7.46
CA THR A 2 7.63 -1.76 7.39
C THR A 2 7.75 -0.93 8.67
N SER A 3 7.49 -1.53 9.84
CA SER A 3 7.73 -0.89 11.15
C SER A 3 9.16 -0.36 11.30
N VAL A 4 10.16 -1.19 10.99
CA VAL A 4 11.58 -0.80 11.12
C VAL A 4 11.92 0.35 10.16
N LEU A 5 11.41 0.32 8.92
CA LEU A 5 11.62 1.39 7.94
C LEU A 5 10.98 2.71 8.39
N SER A 6 9.71 2.69 8.80
CA SER A 6 9.02 3.91 9.29
C SER A 6 9.77 4.56 10.45
N LYS A 7 10.32 3.74 11.38
CA LYS A 7 11.10 4.22 12.51
C LYS A 7 12.47 4.77 12.10
N LYS A 8 13.19 4.07 11.22
CA LYS A 8 14.54 4.49 10.78
C LYS A 8 14.52 5.76 9.95
N LEU A 9 13.51 5.91 9.09
CA LEU A 9 13.37 7.04 8.17
C LEU A 9 12.52 8.18 8.75
N ASN A 10 11.96 8.02 9.95
CA ASN A 10 11.08 8.98 10.61
C ASN A 10 9.95 9.46 9.67
N THR A 11 9.32 8.52 8.98
CA THR A 11 8.28 8.75 7.98
C THR A 11 7.21 7.65 8.05
N THR A 12 6.09 7.87 7.38
CA THR A 12 5.08 6.83 7.16
C THR A 12 5.62 5.83 6.15
N ALA A 13 5.55 4.54 6.47
CA ALA A 13 5.90 3.46 5.56
C ALA A 13 4.66 2.61 5.28
N ILE A 14 4.47 2.26 4.02
CA ILE A 14 3.35 1.47 3.54
C ILE A 14 3.90 0.17 2.97
N TYR A 15 3.26 -0.93 3.30
CA TYR A 15 3.46 -2.23 2.68
C TYR A 15 2.16 -2.65 2.02
N THR A 16 2.27 -3.11 0.78
CA THR A 16 1.15 -3.63 0.02
C THR A 16 1.53 -4.98 -0.57
N THR A 17 0.54 -5.86 -0.73
CA THR A 17 0.69 -7.13 -1.45
C THR A 17 -0.59 -7.36 -2.22
N ASN A 18 -0.45 -7.49 -3.53
CA ASN A 18 -1.48 -8.03 -4.38
C ASN A 18 -1.10 -9.49 -4.71
N HIS A 19 -1.97 -10.43 -4.40
CA HIS A 19 -1.78 -11.85 -4.68
C HIS A 19 -2.78 -12.32 -5.73
N ASP A 20 -2.26 -12.83 -6.86
CA ASP A 20 -3.00 -13.36 -8.00
C ASP A 20 -4.11 -12.44 -8.55
N SER A 21 -3.98 -11.13 -8.35
CA SER A 21 -5.01 -10.12 -8.69
C SER A 21 -6.34 -10.28 -7.94
N ASP A 22 -6.41 -11.13 -6.91
CA ASP A 22 -7.62 -11.43 -6.15
C ASP A 22 -7.58 -10.89 -4.71
N VAL A 23 -6.39 -10.84 -4.10
CA VAL A 23 -6.24 -10.46 -2.68
C VAL A 23 -5.33 -9.26 -2.55
N LEU A 24 -5.82 -8.24 -1.84
CA LEU A 24 -5.07 -7.06 -1.46
C LEU A 24 -4.86 -7.01 0.05
N TYR A 25 -3.60 -7.01 0.46
CA TYR A 25 -3.19 -6.70 1.82
C TYR A 25 -2.46 -5.37 1.88
N ILE A 26 -2.83 -4.51 2.83
CA ILE A 26 -2.17 -3.22 3.09
C ILE A 26 -1.85 -3.11 4.57
N ASN A 27 -0.65 -2.61 4.86
CA ASN A 27 -0.21 -2.36 6.22
C ASN A 27 0.60 -1.05 6.30
N ILE A 28 0.17 -0.14 7.17
CA ILE A 28 0.74 1.21 7.27
C ILE A 28 1.32 1.42 8.67
N HIS A 29 2.55 1.90 8.69
CA HIS A 29 3.29 2.17 9.91
C HIS A 29 3.78 3.62 9.96
N LYS A 30 3.78 4.21 11.16
CA LYS A 30 4.40 5.48 11.45
C LYS A 30 5.25 5.37 12.70
N ASN A 31 6.51 5.78 12.63
CA ASN A 31 7.46 5.74 13.76
C ASN A 31 7.58 4.36 14.44
N GLY A 32 7.43 3.29 13.67
CA GLY A 32 7.48 1.91 14.15
C GLY A 32 6.16 1.34 14.69
N GLN A 33 5.09 2.13 14.73
CA GLN A 33 3.77 1.68 15.17
C GLN A 33 2.85 1.43 13.97
N GLU A 34 2.11 0.33 14.00
CA GLU A 34 1.02 0.10 13.04
C GLU A 34 -0.09 1.11 13.32
N ILE A 35 -0.52 1.80 12.27
CA ILE A 35 -1.62 2.77 12.34
C ILE A 35 -2.81 2.35 11.48
N PHE A 36 -2.66 1.32 10.64
CA PHE A 36 -3.71 0.76 9.80
C PHE A 36 -3.30 -0.59 9.23
N SER A 37 -4.24 -1.52 9.17
CA SER A 37 -4.13 -2.71 8.32
C SER A 37 -5.45 -3.03 7.63
N TYR A 38 -5.33 -3.57 6.43
CA TYR A 38 -6.43 -3.99 5.57
C TYR A 38 -6.09 -5.33 4.94
N ASP A 39 -7.06 -6.23 4.96
CA ASP A 39 -7.02 -7.52 4.27
C ASP A 39 -8.35 -7.69 3.54
N SER A 40 -8.31 -7.72 2.20
CA SER A 40 -9.52 -7.82 1.38
C SER A 40 -10.20 -9.19 1.49
N ALA A 41 -9.46 -10.24 1.88
CA ALA A 41 -9.98 -11.61 1.93
C ALA A 41 -9.25 -12.44 3.01
N PRO A 42 -9.57 -12.24 4.30
CA PRO A 42 -8.83 -12.84 5.42
C PRO A 42 -8.75 -14.36 5.42
N ASP A 43 -9.78 -15.04 4.86
CA ASP A 43 -9.88 -16.50 4.82
C ASP A 43 -9.68 -17.06 3.39
N TYR A 44 -9.00 -16.30 2.49
CA TYR A 44 -8.81 -16.68 1.08
C TYR A 44 -8.17 -18.07 0.92
N PHE A 45 -7.12 -18.36 1.71
CA PHE A 45 -6.40 -19.63 1.61
C PHE A 45 -7.19 -20.82 2.19
N GLU A 46 -8.19 -20.52 3.03
CA GLU A 46 -9.14 -21.45 3.61
C GLU A 46 -10.38 -21.65 2.72
N GLY A 47 -10.49 -20.89 1.62
CA GLY A 47 -11.67 -20.89 0.74
C GLY A 47 -12.90 -20.25 1.38
N GLY A 48 -12.70 -19.39 2.36
CA GLY A 48 -13.75 -18.61 3.02
C GLY A 48 -14.19 -17.40 2.18
N ASP A 49 -15.27 -16.78 2.63
CA ASP A 49 -15.85 -15.56 2.04
C ASP A 49 -16.03 -14.50 3.14
N THR A 50 -15.05 -14.46 4.05
CA THR A 50 -15.06 -13.52 5.17
C THR A 50 -14.88 -12.11 4.61
N PRO A 51 -15.74 -11.15 5.00
CA PRO A 51 -15.63 -9.77 4.55
C PRO A 51 -14.25 -9.17 4.85
N PRO A 52 -13.87 -8.08 4.15
CA PRO A 52 -12.59 -7.44 4.38
C PRO A 52 -12.35 -7.09 5.85
N ALA A 53 -11.17 -7.43 6.36
CA ALA A 53 -10.75 -7.04 7.70
C ALA A 53 -10.10 -5.65 7.65
N ILE A 54 -10.64 -4.72 8.43
CA ILE A 54 -10.16 -3.34 8.53
C ILE A 54 -9.80 -3.08 9.99
N SER A 55 -8.60 -2.58 10.25
CA SER A 55 -8.17 -2.19 11.60
C SER A 55 -7.77 -0.72 11.67
N ASP A 56 -7.97 -0.11 12.85
CA ASP A 56 -7.40 1.19 13.21
C ASP A 56 -7.69 2.36 12.24
N ILE A 57 -8.84 2.31 11.55
CA ILE A 57 -9.26 3.35 10.59
C ILE A 57 -9.19 4.77 11.15
N ASP A 58 -9.54 4.95 12.43
CA ASP A 58 -9.51 6.27 13.07
C ASP A 58 -8.08 6.78 13.29
N LYS A 59 -7.11 5.90 13.53
CA LYS A 59 -5.69 6.28 13.62
C LYS A 59 -5.18 6.72 12.26
N LEU A 60 -5.52 5.98 11.20
CA LEU A 60 -5.19 6.39 9.83
C LEU A 60 -5.76 7.77 9.52
N LEU A 61 -7.06 7.98 9.73
CA LEU A 61 -7.70 9.25 9.37
C LEU A 61 -7.18 10.43 10.20
N SER A 62 -6.67 10.20 11.41
CA SER A 62 -5.97 11.24 12.18
C SER A 62 -4.66 11.72 11.53
N GLU A 63 -4.11 10.92 10.61
CA GLU A 63 -2.89 11.22 9.85
C GLU A 63 -3.19 11.82 8.46
N TYR A 64 -4.44 11.77 8.00
CA TYR A 64 -4.86 12.22 6.68
C TYR A 64 -6.10 13.13 6.78
N GLU A 65 -5.86 14.44 6.79
CA GLU A 65 -6.90 15.45 7.08
C GLU A 65 -8.02 15.57 6.01
N ASN A 66 -7.79 15.04 4.80
CA ASN A 66 -8.69 15.24 3.64
C ASN A 66 -9.47 13.99 3.22
N ILE A 67 -9.51 12.95 4.06
CA ILE A 67 -10.21 11.70 3.74
C ILE A 67 -11.56 11.68 4.44
N ASP A 68 -12.65 11.61 3.67
CA ASP A 68 -13.97 11.32 4.22
C ASP A 68 -14.04 9.85 4.66
N LYS A 69 -14.35 9.62 5.94
CA LYS A 69 -14.37 8.29 6.54
C LYS A 69 -15.33 7.35 5.83
N GLN A 70 -16.53 7.82 5.49
CA GLN A 70 -17.58 6.96 4.95
C GLN A 70 -17.26 6.58 3.51
N ASP A 71 -16.81 7.56 2.71
CA ASP A 71 -16.34 7.36 1.35
C ASP A 71 -15.14 6.40 1.32
N PHE A 72 -14.18 6.53 2.23
CA PHE A 72 -13.04 5.61 2.31
C PHE A 72 -13.47 4.19 2.73
N LEU A 73 -14.38 4.05 3.70
CA LEU A 73 -14.95 2.75 4.06
C LEU A 73 -15.72 2.12 2.89
N ASN A 74 -16.42 2.91 2.06
CA ASN A 74 -17.11 2.39 0.88
C ASN A 74 -16.12 1.83 -0.14
N VAL A 75 -14.95 2.46 -0.30
CA VAL A 75 -13.86 1.91 -1.12
C VAL A 75 -13.32 0.62 -0.52
N LEU A 76 -13.04 0.57 0.78
CA LEU A 76 -12.49 -0.63 1.43
C LEU A 76 -13.44 -1.84 1.40
N ASN A 77 -14.74 -1.60 1.25
CA ASN A 77 -15.77 -2.64 1.18
C ASN A 77 -16.34 -2.80 -0.24
N SER A 78 -15.71 -2.23 -1.27
CA SER A 78 -16.21 -2.38 -2.64
C SER A 78 -15.93 -3.76 -3.20
N GLU A 79 -16.85 -4.28 -4.00
CA GLU A 79 -16.71 -5.55 -4.70
C GLU A 79 -15.96 -5.33 -6.03
N GLU A 80 -14.66 -5.04 -5.95
CA GLU A 80 -13.83 -4.99 -7.15
C GLU A 80 -13.52 -6.39 -7.67
N VAL A 81 -13.49 -6.53 -9.00
CA VAL A 81 -13.11 -7.78 -9.64
C VAL A 81 -11.62 -8.05 -9.50
N PHE A 82 -10.80 -7.00 -9.51
CA PHE A 82 -9.34 -7.11 -9.39
C PHE A 82 -8.82 -6.33 -8.19
N ALA A 83 -7.91 -6.94 -7.44
CA ALA A 83 -7.21 -6.33 -6.31
C ALA A 83 -6.39 -5.10 -6.73
N ASP A 84 -5.94 -5.02 -7.99
CA ASP A 84 -5.23 -3.84 -8.51
C ASP A 84 -6.16 -2.62 -8.61
N ASP A 85 -7.41 -2.81 -9.07
CA ASP A 85 -8.40 -1.73 -9.17
C ASP A 85 -8.76 -1.19 -7.79
N LEU A 86 -8.91 -2.09 -6.81
CA LEU A 86 -9.11 -1.72 -5.41
C LEU A 86 -7.89 -0.96 -4.85
N HIS A 87 -6.68 -1.45 -5.14
CA HIS A 87 -5.45 -0.79 -4.70
C HIS A 87 -5.32 0.61 -5.31
N TYR A 88 -5.66 0.80 -6.59
CA TYR A 88 -5.72 2.13 -7.21
C TYR A 88 -6.69 3.07 -6.51
N LYS A 89 -7.90 2.61 -6.18
CA LYS A 89 -8.89 3.42 -5.46
C LYS A 89 -8.40 3.81 -4.07
N ILE A 90 -7.78 2.88 -3.33
CA ILE A 90 -7.20 3.17 -2.01
C ILE A 90 -6.03 4.15 -2.11
N ALA A 91 -5.13 3.95 -3.08
CA ALA A 91 -4.00 4.83 -3.33
C ALA A 91 -4.46 6.26 -3.64
N GLU A 92 -5.48 6.42 -4.48
CA GLU A 92 -6.08 7.73 -4.79
C GLU A 92 -6.60 8.43 -3.52
N LYS A 93 -7.35 7.73 -2.66
CA LYS A 93 -7.88 8.29 -1.40
C LYS A 93 -6.76 8.71 -0.45
N LEU A 94 -5.67 7.95 -0.40
CA LEU A 94 -4.50 8.26 0.41
C LEU A 94 -3.57 9.31 -0.23
N SER A 95 -3.94 9.84 -1.40
CA SER A 95 -3.08 10.73 -2.21
C SER A 95 -1.70 10.12 -2.47
N LEU A 96 -1.65 8.80 -2.59
CA LEU A 96 -0.44 8.10 -2.95
C LEU A 96 -0.19 8.27 -4.44
N PRO A 97 1.09 8.33 -4.84
CA PRO A 97 1.43 8.38 -6.24
C PRO A 97 0.97 7.12 -6.99
N VAL A 98 0.61 7.26 -8.27
CA VAL A 98 0.08 6.16 -9.09
C VAL A 98 1.01 4.94 -9.15
N TYR A 99 2.32 5.17 -9.13
CA TYR A 99 3.36 4.13 -9.11
C TYR A 99 3.42 3.32 -7.80
N SER A 100 2.63 3.67 -6.78
CA SER A 100 2.49 2.84 -5.57
C SER A 100 1.71 1.55 -5.82
N VAL A 101 1.05 1.44 -6.98
CA VAL A 101 0.27 0.28 -7.42
C VAL A 101 1.00 -0.44 -8.55
N GLY A 102 1.06 -1.77 -8.51
CA GLY A 102 1.58 -2.61 -9.59
C GLY A 102 3.11 -2.64 -9.76
N LEU A 103 3.86 -1.65 -9.24
CA LEU A 103 5.32 -1.66 -9.27
C LEU A 103 5.90 -2.49 -8.11
N GLY A 104 6.13 -3.77 -8.38
CA GLY A 104 6.76 -4.69 -7.43
C GLY A 104 8.26 -4.41 -7.24
N TYR A 105 8.81 -4.84 -6.09
CA TYR A 105 10.24 -4.74 -5.79
C TYR A 105 11.11 -5.36 -6.89
N ASN A 106 10.72 -6.53 -7.40
CA ASN A 106 11.50 -7.23 -8.43
C ASN A 106 11.61 -6.40 -9.71
N PHE A 107 10.55 -5.67 -10.07
CA PHE A 107 10.57 -4.78 -11.22
C PHE A 107 11.63 -3.70 -11.05
N LEU A 108 11.69 -3.04 -9.88
CA LEU A 108 12.71 -2.01 -9.61
C LEU A 108 14.12 -2.58 -9.42
N SER A 109 14.26 -3.77 -8.86
CA SER A 109 15.57 -4.38 -8.63
C SER A 109 16.21 -4.95 -9.89
N GLU A 110 15.38 -5.36 -10.86
CA GLU A 110 15.82 -5.88 -12.15
C GLU A 110 15.84 -4.79 -13.23
N ALA A 111 15.22 -3.63 -12.98
CA ALA A 111 15.20 -2.51 -13.89
C ALA A 111 16.60 -1.98 -14.20
N GLY A 112 16.85 -1.71 -15.49
CA GLY A 112 18.06 -1.03 -15.92
C GLY A 112 18.09 0.44 -15.50
N GLU A 113 19.27 1.07 -15.53
CA GLU A 113 19.41 2.51 -15.22
C GLU A 113 18.52 3.40 -16.11
N GLU A 114 18.27 2.97 -17.36
CA GLU A 114 17.42 3.70 -18.30
C GLU A 114 15.94 3.63 -17.90
N GLU A 115 15.45 2.45 -17.53
CA GLU A 115 14.07 2.25 -17.05
C GLU A 115 13.82 2.99 -15.73
N ILE A 116 14.80 2.99 -14.81
CA ILE A 116 14.71 3.79 -13.58
C ILE A 116 14.62 5.27 -13.92
N ARG A 117 15.45 5.79 -14.84
CA ARG A 117 15.38 7.20 -15.26
C ARG A 117 14.06 7.54 -15.93
N GLU A 118 13.48 6.64 -16.72
CA GLU A 118 12.17 6.83 -17.32
C GLU A 118 11.09 6.99 -16.23
N LEU A 119 11.08 6.10 -15.23
CA LEU A 119 10.16 6.21 -14.08
C LEU A 119 10.37 7.50 -13.28
N GLU A 120 11.62 7.86 -12.99
CA GLU A 120 11.97 9.10 -12.28
C GLU A 120 11.48 10.34 -13.04
N ASN A 121 11.62 10.35 -14.37
CA ASN A 121 11.16 11.46 -15.22
C ASN A 121 9.63 11.50 -15.37
N GLU A 122 9.01 10.35 -15.65
CA GLU A 122 7.57 10.24 -15.89
C GLU A 122 6.77 10.62 -14.64
N TYR A 123 7.22 10.13 -13.48
CA TYR A 123 6.50 10.30 -12.21
C TYR A 123 7.09 11.37 -11.30
N SER A 124 8.18 12.03 -11.71
CA SER A 124 8.91 13.02 -10.89
C SER A 124 9.33 12.46 -9.53
N ILE A 125 9.90 11.26 -9.54
CA ILE A 125 10.30 10.50 -8.34
C ILE A 125 11.80 10.36 -8.23
N LYS A 126 12.25 9.89 -7.07
CA LYS A 126 13.62 9.41 -6.86
C LYS A 126 13.57 7.96 -6.39
N VAL A 127 14.27 7.08 -7.11
CA VAL A 127 14.40 5.66 -6.73
C VAL A 127 15.71 5.48 -5.98
N GLU A 128 15.65 5.03 -4.73
CA GLU A 128 16.84 4.78 -3.91
C GLU A 128 16.88 3.32 -3.44
N GLN A 129 17.99 2.63 -3.73
CA GLN A 129 18.25 1.32 -3.16
C GLN A 129 18.87 1.48 -1.77
N ILE A 130 18.05 1.28 -0.73
CA ILE A 130 18.52 1.34 0.65
C ILE A 130 19.03 -0.03 1.07
N GLY A 131 20.35 -0.18 1.16
CA GLY A 131 20.95 -1.38 1.75
C GLY A 131 20.61 -1.50 3.24
N ILE A 132 19.82 -2.51 3.61
CA ILE A 132 19.57 -2.81 5.02
C ILE A 132 20.71 -3.72 5.50
N SER A 133 21.74 -3.15 6.11
CA SER A 133 22.73 -3.93 6.85
C SER A 133 22.05 -4.60 8.05
N ASN A 134 22.17 -5.93 8.14
CA ASN A 134 21.72 -6.72 9.30
C ASN A 134 22.50 -6.37 10.57
#